data_AF-A0A415ME67-F1
#
_entry.id   AF-A0A415ME67-F1
#
_cell.length_a   1.000
_cell.length_b   1.000
_cell.length_c   1.000
_cell.angle_alpha   90.00
_cell.angle_beta   90.00
_cell.angle_gamma   90.00
#
_symmetry.space_group_name_H-M   'P 1'
#
loop_
_entity.id
_entity.type
_entity.pdbx_description
1 polymer ?
#
loop_
_entity_poly.entity_id
_entity_poly.type
_entity_poly.pdbx_seq_one_letter_code
_entity_poly.pdbx_strand_id
1 'polypeptide(L)'
;MTSTIERDFVVKNDVASFPMKEYPNYCGIEDIGYISHGEWSDAELEYKGKLFNENVVSDAMWERFIEEFPDKDGDYEAFNQYMYDNKDEVYELLEDWSN
;
A
#
# COMPACT_ATOMS: atom_id res chain seq x y z
N MET A 1 -7.20 -4.13 4.59
CA MET A 1 -8.09 -3.32 3.73
C MET A 1 -8.88 -4.25 2.81
N THR A 2 -10.17 -3.99 2.58
CA THR A 2 -10.98 -4.75 1.61
C THR A 2 -10.86 -4.10 0.23
N SER A 3 -10.40 -4.87 -0.74
CA SER A 3 -10.26 -4.47 -2.15
C SER A 3 -11.56 -3.89 -2.69
N THR A 4 -11.43 -2.80 -3.43
CA THR A 4 -12.52 -2.16 -4.16
C THR A 4 -12.55 -2.55 -5.64
N ILE A 5 -11.46 -3.12 -6.16
CA ILE A 5 -11.33 -3.52 -7.58
C ILE A 5 -11.44 -5.03 -7.82
N GLU A 6 -10.75 -5.85 -7.04
CA GLU A 6 -10.75 -7.31 -7.15
C GLU A 6 -11.81 -7.97 -6.27
N ARG A 7 -12.45 -9.01 -6.82
CA ARG A 7 -13.49 -9.81 -6.16
C ARG A 7 -13.32 -11.28 -6.51
N ASP A 8 -13.51 -12.14 -5.53
CA ASP A 8 -13.49 -13.60 -5.75
C ASP A 8 -14.87 -14.08 -6.18
N PHE A 9 -14.91 -15.13 -7.02
CA PHE A 9 -16.16 -15.80 -7.34
C PHE A 9 -16.32 -17.06 -6.50
N VAL A 10 -17.39 -17.11 -5.70
CA VAL A 10 -17.66 -18.25 -4.82
C VAL A 10 -19.10 -18.71 -4.99
N VAL A 11 -19.28 -20.00 -5.34
CA VAL A 11 -20.59 -20.66 -5.38
C VAL A 11 -20.71 -21.61 -4.19
N LYS A 12 -21.75 -21.42 -3.37
CA LYS A 12 -22.11 -22.32 -2.26
C LYS A 12 -23.62 -22.54 -2.27
N ASN A 13 -24.05 -23.80 -2.20
CA ASN A 13 -25.48 -24.19 -2.20
C ASN A 13 -26.29 -23.52 -3.33
N ASP A 14 -25.77 -23.57 -4.55
CA ASP A 14 -26.37 -22.94 -5.75
C ASP A 14 -26.54 -21.40 -5.69
N VAL A 15 -25.96 -20.73 -4.68
CA VAL A 15 -25.88 -19.28 -4.58
C VAL A 15 -24.48 -18.80 -4.95
N ALA A 16 -24.41 -17.93 -5.96
CA ALA A 16 -23.18 -17.23 -6.32
C ALA A 16 -23.00 -15.98 -5.44
N SER A 17 -21.78 -15.79 -4.94
CA SER A 17 -21.35 -14.63 -4.16
C SER A 17 -20.04 -14.08 -4.73
N PHE A 18 -19.88 -12.76 -4.62
CA PHE A 18 -18.71 -12.04 -5.11
C PHE A 18 -18.07 -11.23 -3.96
N PRO A 19 -17.50 -11.90 -2.94
CA PRO A 19 -16.79 -11.18 -1.88
C PRO A 19 -15.61 -10.40 -2.49
N MET A 20 -15.41 -9.20 -1.97
CA MET A 20 -14.21 -8.43 -2.26
C MET A 20 -12.98 -9.14 -1.67
N LYS A 21 -11.85 -9.06 -2.38
CA LYS A 21 -10.58 -9.62 -1.91
C LYS A 21 -10.05 -8.80 -0.72
N GLU A 22 -9.37 -9.43 0.22
CA GLU A 22 -8.73 -8.71 1.33
C GLU A 22 -7.23 -8.59 1.10
N TYR A 23 -6.70 -7.38 1.33
CA TYR A 23 -5.28 -7.08 1.28
C TYR A 23 -4.75 -6.64 2.64
N PRO A 24 -3.48 -6.97 2.96
CA PRO A 24 -2.81 -6.40 4.11
C PRO A 24 -2.73 -4.88 3.98
N ASN A 25 -2.75 -4.19 5.13
CA ASN A 25 -2.56 -2.74 5.16
C ASN A 25 -1.09 -2.39 4.87
N TYR A 26 -0.86 -1.39 4.04
CA TYR A 26 0.50 -0.92 3.72
C TYR A 26 1.12 -0.20 4.93
N CYS A 27 2.23 -0.72 5.48
CA CYS A 27 2.88 -0.20 6.69
C CYS A 27 1.93 0.01 7.89
N GLY A 28 0.83 -0.77 7.96
CA GLY A 28 -0.21 -0.60 8.98
C GLY A 28 -1.18 0.57 8.73
N ILE A 29 -1.01 1.33 7.65
CA ILE A 29 -1.88 2.43 7.24
C ILE A 29 -3.20 1.85 6.68
N GLU A 30 -4.32 2.26 7.28
CA GLU A 30 -5.64 1.80 6.88
C GLU A 30 -6.02 2.33 5.48
N ASP A 31 -6.97 1.66 4.82
CA ASP A 31 -7.49 2.01 3.50
C ASP A 31 -6.50 1.97 2.32
N ILE A 32 -5.24 1.58 2.57
CA ILE A 32 -4.24 1.29 1.53
C ILE A 32 -3.93 -0.21 1.56
N GLY A 33 -4.26 -0.90 0.47
CA GLY A 33 -4.00 -2.34 0.32
C GLY A 33 -2.65 -2.58 -0.32
N TYR A 34 -1.82 -3.40 0.30
CA TYR A 34 -0.54 -3.82 -0.27
C TYR A 34 -0.69 -5.12 -1.07
N ILE A 35 -0.22 -5.09 -2.31
CA ILE A 35 -0.30 -6.20 -3.26
C ILE A 35 1.13 -6.61 -3.61
N SER A 36 1.56 -7.77 -3.11
CA SER A 36 2.85 -8.35 -3.48
C SER A 36 2.70 -9.26 -4.70
N HIS A 37 3.54 -9.04 -5.71
CA HIS A 37 3.63 -9.88 -6.91
C HIS A 37 4.79 -10.90 -6.85
N GLY A 38 5.50 -10.97 -5.71
CA GLY A 38 6.68 -11.80 -5.50
C GLY A 38 8.00 -11.04 -5.65
N GLU A 39 9.12 -11.69 -5.28
CA GLU A 39 10.45 -11.06 -5.16
C GLU A 39 11.00 -10.41 -6.45
N TRP A 40 10.49 -10.84 -7.61
CA TRP A 40 10.98 -10.40 -8.92
C TRP A 40 10.07 -9.37 -9.60
N SER A 41 9.09 -8.85 -8.88
CA SER A 41 8.13 -7.88 -9.39
C SER A 41 7.86 -6.81 -8.35
N ASP A 42 7.80 -5.56 -8.79
CA ASP A 42 7.40 -4.45 -7.95
C ASP A 42 6.03 -4.72 -7.33
N ALA A 43 5.86 -4.29 -6.09
CA ALA A 43 4.58 -4.32 -5.42
C ALA A 43 3.67 -3.20 -5.91
N GLU A 44 2.37 -3.38 -5.72
CA GLU A 44 1.37 -2.36 -6.01
C GLU A 44 0.61 -1.98 -4.74
N LEU A 45 0.11 -0.74 -4.73
CA LEU A 45 -0.79 -0.23 -3.72
C LEU A 45 -2.16 -0.03 -4.36
N GLU A 46 -3.19 -0.59 -3.72
CA GLU A 46 -4.56 -0.21 -4.02
C GLU A 46 -5.02 0.89 -3.06
N TYR A 47 -5.48 2.00 -3.62
CA TYR A 47 -6.09 3.09 -2.87
C TYR A 47 -7.24 3.71 -3.66
N LYS A 48 -8.41 3.84 -3.02
CA LYS A 48 -9.65 4.41 -3.61
C LYS A 48 -10.00 3.85 -5.00
N GLY A 49 -9.76 2.55 -5.21
CA GLY A 49 -10.07 1.86 -6.48
C GLY A 49 -9.10 2.12 -7.62
N LYS A 50 -7.88 2.58 -7.31
CA LYS A 50 -6.77 2.75 -8.25
C LYS A 50 -5.56 1.95 -7.79
N LEU A 51 -4.74 1.52 -8.75
CA LEU A 51 -3.47 0.84 -8.51
C LEU A 51 -2.32 1.81 -8.75
N PHE A 52 -1.35 1.78 -7.85
CA PHE A 52 -0.12 2.57 -7.91
C PHE A 52 1.07 1.62 -7.76
N ASN A 53 2.17 1.89 -8.45
CA ASN A 53 3.44 1.24 -8.14
C ASN A 53 3.87 1.71 -6.74
N GLU A 54 4.22 0.79 -5.86
CA GLU A 54 4.55 1.10 -4.46
C GLU A 54 5.77 2.04 -4.34
N ASN A 55 6.72 1.94 -5.27
CA ASN A 55 7.92 2.79 -5.32
C ASN A 55 7.59 4.29 -5.42
N VAL A 56 6.43 4.65 -5.97
CA VAL A 56 5.98 6.05 -6.05
C VAL A 56 5.89 6.70 -4.67
N VAL A 57 5.47 5.92 -3.66
CA VAL A 57 5.35 6.41 -2.29
C VAL A 57 6.64 6.15 -1.52
N SER A 58 7.19 4.93 -1.59
CA SER A 58 8.35 4.57 -0.78
C SER A 58 9.58 5.39 -1.12
N ASP A 59 9.87 5.67 -2.39
CA ASP A 59 11.05 6.44 -2.79
C ASP A 59 10.95 7.89 -2.27
N ALA A 60 9.79 8.52 -2.47
CA ALA A 60 9.54 9.89 -2.03
C ALA A 60 9.64 10.04 -0.50
N MET A 61 9.13 9.06 0.24
CA MET A 61 9.19 9.06 1.70
C MET A 61 10.58 8.68 2.23
N TRP A 62 11.29 7.78 1.54
CA TRP A 62 12.63 7.34 1.93
C TRP A 62 13.64 8.49 1.84
N GLU A 63 13.59 9.29 0.78
CA GLU A 63 14.46 10.48 0.64
C GLU A 63 14.34 11.43 1.85
N ARG A 64 13.10 11.70 2.29
CA ARG A 64 12.82 12.53 3.48
C ARG A 64 13.31 11.86 4.76
N PHE A 65 13.04 10.57 4.91
CA PHE A 65 13.47 9.80 6.08
C PHE A 65 14.99 9.83 6.26
N ILE A 66 15.77 9.67 5.19
CA ILE A 66 17.24 9.71 5.26
C ILE A 66 17.76 11.14 5.48
N GLU A 67 17.07 12.16 4.99
CA GLU A 67 17.43 13.55 5.30
C GLU A 67 17.27 13.86 6.80
N GLU A 68 16.20 13.39 7.42
CA GLU A 68 15.93 13.57 8.86
C GLU A 68 16.77 12.64 9.75
N PHE A 69 17.01 11.41 9.29
CA PHE A 69 17.67 10.34 10.04
C PHE A 69 18.80 9.68 9.22
N PRO A 70 19.88 10.42 8.90
CA PRO A 70 20.93 9.92 8.00
C PRO A 70 21.66 8.67 8.53
N ASP A 71 21.72 8.49 9.85
CA ASP A 71 22.34 7.31 10.48
C ASP A 71 21.47 6.03 10.39
N LYS A 72 20.26 6.12 9.84
CA LYS A 72 19.29 5.02 9.71
C LYS A 72 19.15 4.49 8.27
N ASP A 73 20.09 4.83 7.38
CA ASP A 73 20.11 4.27 6.04
C ASP A 73 20.18 2.73 6.07
N GLY A 74 19.21 2.09 5.42
CA GLY A 74 18.99 0.65 5.43
C GLY A 74 18.15 0.10 6.59
N ASP A 75 17.65 0.94 7.50
CA ASP A 75 16.75 0.52 8.59
C ASP A 75 15.27 0.55 8.14
N TYR A 76 14.84 -0.53 7.50
CA TYR A 76 13.47 -0.68 7.00
C TYR A 76 12.41 -0.77 8.10
N GLU A 77 12.76 -1.22 9.32
CA GLU A 77 11.80 -1.23 10.44
C GLU A 77 11.52 0.20 10.90
N ALA A 78 12.57 1.02 11.05
CA ALA A 78 12.42 2.43 11.38
C ALA A 78 11.67 3.20 10.27
N PHE A 79 11.93 2.87 9.00
CA PHE A 79 11.21 3.46 7.89
C PHE A 79 9.73 3.08 7.87
N ASN A 80 9.38 1.81 8.08
CA ASN A 80 7.97 1.40 8.17
C ASN A 80 7.21 2.15 9.27
N GLN A 81 7.86 2.38 10.42
CA GLN A 81 7.27 3.19 11.49
C GLN A 81 7.12 4.66 11.06
N TYR A 82 8.13 5.22 10.40
CA TYR A 82 8.10 6.59 9.86
C TYR A 82 6.95 6.78 8.85
N MET A 83 6.70 5.81 7.97
CA MET A 83 5.58 5.81 7.03
C MET A 83 4.24 5.89 7.75
N TYR A 84 4.07 5.10 8.81
CA TYR A 84 2.85 5.10 9.61
C TYR A 84 2.63 6.41 10.36
N ASP A 85 3.69 6.95 10.95
CA ASP A 85 3.65 8.20 11.72
C ASP A 85 3.36 9.41 10.81
N ASN A 86 3.78 9.36 9.53
CA ASN A 86 3.56 10.38 8.51
C ASN A 86 2.51 9.95 7.46
N LYS A 87 1.53 9.12 7.85
CA LYS A 87 0.51 8.58 6.94
C LYS A 87 -0.29 9.63 6.17
N ASP A 88 -0.45 10.84 6.71
CA ASP A 88 -1.16 11.91 6.03
C ASP A 88 -0.42 12.30 4.72
N GLU A 89 0.92 12.34 4.75
CA GLU A 89 1.73 12.58 3.55
C GLU A 89 1.63 11.43 2.54
N VAL A 90 1.54 10.19 3.03
CA VAL A 90 1.32 9.01 2.18
C VAL A 90 -0.02 9.12 1.43
N TYR A 91 -1.09 9.54 2.11
CA TYR A 91 -2.38 9.78 1.46
C TYR A 91 -2.29 10.93 0.44
N GLU A 92 -1.63 12.04 0.79
CA GLU A 92 -1.44 13.17 -0.12
C GLU A 92 -0.70 12.77 -1.40
N LEU A 93 0.38 11.99 -1.29
CA LEU A 93 1.11 11.46 -2.45
C LEU A 93 0.19 10.62 -3.35
N LEU A 94 -0.57 9.68 -2.78
CA LEU A 94 -1.49 8.86 -3.57
C LEU A 94 -2.63 9.67 -4.21
N GLU A 95 -3.07 10.76 -3.58
CA GLU A 95 -4.06 11.68 -4.14
C GLU A 95 -3.49 12.56 -5.26
N ASP A 96 -2.25 13.03 -5.14
CA ASP A 96 -1.58 13.81 -6.17
C ASP A 96 -1.34 12.98 -7.45
N TRP A 97 -0.87 11.74 -7.28
CA TRP A 97 -0.66 10.80 -8.39
C TRP A 97 -1.96 10.24 -8.98
N SER A 98 -3.10 10.51 -8.33
CA SER A 98 -4.43 10.13 -8.82
C SER A 98 -5.03 11.10 -9.84
N ASN A 99 -4.48 12.31 -9.98
CA ASN A 99 -5.07 13.42 -10.74
C ASN A 99 -4.65 13.49 -12.22
#